data_AF-A0A6G0Y4V2-F1
#
_entry.id   AF-A0A6G0Y4V2-F1
#
_cell.length_a   1.000
_cell.length_b   1.000
_cell.length_c   1.000
_cell.angle_alpha   90.00
_cell.angle_beta   90.00
_cell.angle_gamma   90.00
#
_symmetry.space_group_name_H-M   'P 1'
#
loop_
_entity.id
_entity.type
_entity.pdbx_description
1 polymer ?
#
loop_
_entity_poly.entity_id
_entity_poly.type
_entity_poly.pdbx_seq_one_letter_code
_entity_poly.pdbx_strand_id
1 'polypeptide(L)'
;MFLIFPDVQIQYSNLEWLAERAILTAKNVDVNDLNFKIQQLLLGKLVLYKSIDTVCDTNEIVNYPAEFLNSLGFPSMPPHHLQLKVGSPIILLRNLNPPRLCIARD
;
A
#
# COMPACT_ATOMS: atom_id res chain seq x y z
N MET A 1 17.80 1.26 10.09
CA MET A 1 17.79 0.90 11.53
C MET A 1 16.90 -0.33 11.65
N PHE A 2 17.45 -1.46 12.10
CA PHE A 2 16.79 -2.77 12.04
C PHE A 2 15.88 -2.94 13.25
N LEU A 3 14.56 -3.01 13.03
CA LEU A 3 13.62 -3.57 14.00
C LEU A 3 12.59 -4.43 13.26
N ILE A 4 12.38 -5.62 13.80
CA ILE A 4 11.58 -6.71 13.27
C ILE A 4 10.15 -6.54 13.83
N PHE A 5 9.12 -6.98 13.11
CA PHE A 5 7.80 -7.24 13.70
C PHE A 5 7.79 -8.71 14.19
N PRO A 6 8.44 -9.06 15.32
CA PRO A 6 8.36 -10.42 15.84
C PRO A 6 6.89 -10.70 16.13
N ASP A 7 6.45 -11.92 15.85
CA ASP A 7 5.10 -12.37 16.19
C ASP A 7 3.97 -11.58 15.51
N VAL A 8 4.23 -10.95 14.34
CA VAL A 8 3.16 -10.28 13.56
C VAL A 8 1.99 -11.22 13.25
N GLN A 9 2.24 -12.53 13.14
CA GLN A 9 1.21 -13.56 12.93
C GLN A 9 0.24 -13.67 14.10
N ILE A 10 0.66 -13.26 15.30
CA ILE A 10 -0.09 -13.32 16.55
C ILE A 10 -0.65 -11.93 16.89
N GLN A 11 0.14 -10.87 16.69
CA GLN A 11 -0.16 -9.50 17.15
C GLN A 11 -0.83 -8.60 16.10
N TYR A 12 -1.08 -9.06 14.87
CA TYR A 12 -1.63 -8.21 13.79
C TYR A 12 -2.98 -7.54 14.10
N SER A 13 -3.74 -8.03 15.08
CA SER A 13 -4.99 -7.42 15.52
C SER A 13 -4.83 -6.41 16.66
N ASN A 14 -3.63 -6.29 17.23
CA ASN A 14 -3.34 -5.38 18.33
C ASN A 14 -2.85 -4.02 17.79
N LEU A 15 -3.76 -3.04 17.78
CA LEU A 15 -3.48 -1.70 17.23
C LEU A 15 -2.41 -0.94 18.02
N GLU A 16 -2.38 -1.05 19.35
CA GLU A 16 -1.37 -0.39 20.18
C GLU A 16 0.02 -0.96 19.89
N TRP A 17 0.13 -2.28 19.78
CA TRP A 17 1.38 -2.94 19.44
C TRP A 17 1.91 -2.54 18.04
N LEU A 18 1.01 -2.39 17.06
CA LEU A 18 1.35 -1.93 15.72
C LEU A 18 1.77 -0.44 15.70
N ALA A 19 1.09 0.41 16.48
CA ALA A 19 1.31 1.86 16.48
C ALA A 19 2.70 2.27 17.01
N GLU A 20 3.30 1.47 17.89
CA GLU A 20 4.62 1.74 18.48
C GLU A 20 5.80 1.32 17.58
N ARG A 21 5.55 0.75 16.40
CA ARG A 21 6.56 0.09 15.58
C ARG A 21 6.56 0.63 14.15
N ALA A 22 7.73 0.99 13.66
CA ALA A 22 7.94 1.39 12.28
C ALA A 22 9.25 0.80 11.74
N ILE A 23 9.25 0.45 10.45
CA ILE A 23 10.45 0.03 9.73
C ILE A 23 10.79 1.09 8.71
N LEU A 24 11.98 1.69 8.84
CA LEU A 24 12.50 2.67 7.89
C LEU A 24 13.68 2.08 7.15
N THR A 25 13.61 2.10 5.82
CA THR A 25 14.71 1.75 4.92
C THR A 25 15.16 2.98 4.12
N ALA A 26 16.36 2.91 3.55
CA ALA A 26 16.90 4.02 2.75
C ALA A 26 16.28 4.10 1.34
N LYS A 27 15.74 2.99 0.83
CA LYS A 27 15.18 2.91 -0.54
C LYS A 27 13.79 2.31 -0.53
N ASN A 28 12.93 2.87 -1.37
CA ASN A 28 11.55 2.37 -1.55
C ASN A 28 11.49 0.93 -2.06
N VAL A 29 12.50 0.47 -2.82
CA VAL A 29 12.58 -0.94 -3.24
C VAL A 29 12.69 -1.88 -2.05
N ASP A 30 13.49 -1.51 -1.04
CA ASP A 30 13.64 -2.31 0.17
C ASP A 30 12.37 -2.27 1.03
N VAL A 31 11.65 -1.13 1.02
CA VAL A 31 10.33 -1.02 1.69
C VAL A 31 9.33 -2.00 1.08
N ASN A 32 9.26 -2.06 -0.26
CA ASN A 32 8.32 -2.93 -0.96
C ASN A 32 8.57 -4.41 -0.66
N ASP A 33 9.84 -4.83 -0.67
CA ASP A 33 10.23 -6.21 -0.35
C ASP A 33 9.89 -6.57 1.10
N LEU A 34 10.11 -5.66 2.05
CA LEU A 34 9.77 -5.88 3.46
C LEU A 34 8.25 -5.92 3.68
N ASN A 35 7.50 -5.00 3.08
CA ASN A 35 6.04 -4.99 3.15
C ASN A 35 5.47 -6.30 2.60
N PHE A 36 5.99 -6.79 1.48
CA PHE A 36 5.59 -8.08 0.92
C PHE A 36 5.88 -9.24 1.88
N LYS A 37 7.08 -9.29 2.46
CA LYS A 37 7.45 -10.34 3.44
C LYS A 37 6.53 -10.33 4.66
N ILE A 38 6.27 -9.15 5.24
CA ILE A 38 5.37 -9.01 6.40
C ILE A 38 3.96 -9.46 6.04
N GLN A 39 3.47 -9.09 4.86
CA GLN A 39 2.17 -9.52 4.38
C GLN A 39 2.09 -11.05 4.19
N GLN A 40 3.17 -11.71 3.77
CA GLN A 40 3.18 -13.18 3.69
C GLN A 40 3.05 -13.86 5.06
N LEU A 41 3.50 -13.21 6.14
CA LEU A 41 3.37 -13.74 7.50
C LEU A 41 1.91 -13.70 8.00
N LEU A 42 1.07 -12.82 7.48
CA LEU A 42 -0.34 -12.73 7.88
C LEU A 42 -1.14 -13.96 7.41
N LEU A 43 -1.91 -14.54 8.33
CA LEU A 43 -2.75 -15.73 8.12
C LEU A 43 -3.99 -15.46 7.23
N GLY A 44 -4.28 -14.19 6.94
CA GLY A 44 -5.45 -13.79 6.13
C GLY A 44 -5.33 -14.18 4.65
N LYS A 45 -6.50 -14.34 4.01
CA LYS A 45 -6.58 -14.55 2.55
C LYS A 45 -6.11 -13.29 1.82
N LEU A 46 -5.27 -13.49 0.79
CA LEU A 46 -4.86 -12.43 -0.12
C LEU A 46 -6.06 -12.00 -1.00
N VAL A 47 -6.32 -10.71 -1.04
CA VAL A 47 -7.29 -10.07 -1.93
C VAL A 47 -6.54 -9.13 -2.86
N LEU A 48 -6.78 -9.27 -4.16
CA LEU A 48 -6.21 -8.41 -5.20
C LEU A 48 -7.26 -7.40 -5.64
N TYR A 49 -6.94 -6.11 -5.50
CA TYR A 49 -7.70 -5.00 -6.05
C TYR A 49 -6.96 -4.49 -7.28
N LYS A 50 -7.68 -4.38 -8.40
CA LYS A 50 -7.16 -3.82 -9.65
C LYS A 50 -7.74 -2.43 -9.85
N SER A 51 -6.90 -1.44 -10.18
CA SER A 51 -7.42 -0.12 -10.57
C SER A 51 -8.10 -0.21 -11.94
N ILE A 52 -8.94 0.80 -12.21
CA ILE A 52 -9.55 1.02 -13.52
C ILE A 52 -9.03 2.37 -13.97
N ASP A 53 -8.02 2.34 -14.83
CA ASP A 53 -7.31 3.55 -15.26
C ASP A 53 -7.83 3.98 -16.62
N THR A 54 -8.30 5.24 -16.70
CA THR A 54 -8.86 5.83 -17.92
C THR A 54 -8.46 7.28 -18.02
N VAL A 55 -8.31 7.78 -19.24
CA VAL A 55 -8.16 9.22 -19.49
C VAL A 55 -9.51 9.93 -19.40
N CYS A 56 -9.51 11.17 -18.90
CA CYS A 56 -10.73 11.99 -18.86
C CYS A 56 -11.13 12.51 -20.26
N ASP A 57 -10.14 12.79 -21.11
CA ASP A 57 -10.37 13.23 -22.49
C ASP A 57 -10.50 12.00 -23.41
N THR A 58 -11.67 11.81 -23.98
CA THR A 58 -11.96 10.68 -24.87
C THR A 58 -11.15 10.70 -26.15
N ASN A 59 -10.68 11.87 -26.59
CA ASN A 59 -9.85 11.99 -27.79
C ASN A 59 -8.45 11.40 -27.59
N GLU A 60 -8.00 11.31 -26.34
CA GLU A 60 -6.66 10.85 -25.96
C GLU A 60 -6.60 9.34 -25.64
N ILE A 61 -7.74 8.62 -25.72
CA ILE A 61 -7.81 7.18 -25.40
C ILE A 61 -6.86 6.36 -26.29
N VAL A 62 -6.68 6.78 -27.55
CA VAL A 62 -5.78 6.11 -28.50
C VAL A 62 -4.31 6.35 -28.15
N ASN A 63 -3.98 7.50 -27.57
CA ASN A 63 -2.62 7.88 -27.20
C ASN A 63 -2.18 7.27 -25.86
N TYR A 64 -3.14 7.01 -24.96
CA TYR A 64 -2.88 6.44 -23.64
C TYR A 64 -3.73 5.18 -23.42
N PRO A 65 -3.32 4.04 -24.01
CA PRO A 65 -4.02 2.78 -23.83
C PRO A 65 -3.97 2.32 -22.36
N ALA A 66 -4.92 1.48 -21.97
CA ALA A 66 -5.04 1.01 -20.59
C ALA A 66 -3.75 0.30 -20.12
N GLU A 67 -3.08 -0.45 -20.98
CA GLU A 67 -1.82 -1.14 -20.68
C GLU A 67 -0.72 -0.14 -20.28
N PHE A 68 -0.66 1.01 -20.95
CA PHE A 68 0.26 2.08 -20.59
C PHE A 68 -0.11 2.68 -19.24
N LEU A 69 -1.38 3.01 -19.01
CA LEU A 69 -1.85 3.58 -17.73
C LEU A 69 -1.61 2.63 -16.55
N ASN A 70 -1.90 1.34 -16.74
CA ASN A 70 -1.69 0.29 -15.74
C ASN A 70 -0.20 0.08 -15.40
N SER A 71 0.72 0.52 -16.26
CA SER A 71 2.17 0.45 -16.03
C SER A 71 2.73 1.61 -15.20
N LEU A 72 1.94 2.67 -14.99
CA LEU A 72 2.40 3.86 -14.28
C LEU A 72 2.59 3.57 -12.79
N GLY A 73 3.79 3.83 -12.29
CA GLY A 73 4.16 3.65 -10.89
C GLY A 73 4.79 4.92 -10.33
N PHE A 74 3.97 5.80 -9.76
CA PHE A 74 4.43 7.01 -9.08
C PHE A 74 4.29 6.87 -7.56
N PRO A 75 5.20 7.43 -6.74
CA PRO A 75 5.11 7.32 -5.27
C PRO A 75 3.80 7.84 -4.67
N SER A 76 3.16 8.81 -5.33
CA SER A 76 1.90 9.42 -4.89
C SER A 76 0.66 8.73 -5.46
N MET A 77 0.82 7.68 -6.28
CA MET A 77 -0.27 6.97 -6.93
C MET A 77 -0.38 5.54 -6.38
N PRO A 78 -1.59 5.05 -6.06
CA PRO A 78 -1.77 3.64 -5.76
C PRO A 78 -1.31 2.78 -6.94
N PRO A 79 -0.69 1.62 -6.69
CA PRO A 79 -0.32 0.71 -7.77
C PRO A 79 -1.58 0.14 -8.44
N HIS A 80 -1.49 -0.16 -9.74
CA HIS A 80 -2.58 -0.80 -10.48
C HIS A 80 -3.01 -2.13 -9.83
N HIS A 81 -2.05 -2.88 -9.30
CA HIS A 81 -2.29 -4.11 -8.53
C HIS A 81 -2.03 -3.88 -7.05
N LEU A 82 -3.11 -3.71 -6.27
CA LEU A 82 -3.04 -3.58 -4.82
C LEU A 82 -3.41 -4.91 -4.16
N GLN A 83 -2.45 -5.55 -3.50
CA GLN A 83 -2.65 -6.81 -2.78
C GLN A 83 -2.78 -6.55 -1.29
N LEU A 84 -3.84 -7.03 -0.64
CA LEU A 84 -4.08 -6.85 0.79
C LEU A 84 -4.52 -8.14 1.48
N LYS A 85 -4.26 -8.25 2.77
CA LYS A 85 -4.82 -9.27 3.66
C LYS A 85 -5.50 -8.60 4.84
N VAL A 86 -6.45 -9.29 5.47
CA VAL A 86 -6.98 -8.86 6.76
C VAL A 86 -5.83 -8.79 7.77
N GLY A 87 -5.72 -7.68 8.50
CA GLY A 87 -4.62 -7.41 9.42
C GLY A 87 -3.43 -6.67 8.83
N SER A 88 -3.41 -6.38 7.53
CA SER A 88 -2.36 -5.54 6.92
C SER A 88 -2.48 -4.09 7.37
N PRO A 89 -1.44 -3.48 7.96
CA PRO A 89 -1.38 -2.04 8.15
C PRO A 89 -1.36 -1.33 6.79
N ILE A 90 -2.10 -0.21 6.67
CA ILE A 90 -2.16 0.60 5.44
C ILE A 90 -1.95 2.07 5.76
N ILE A 91 -1.44 2.82 4.79
CA ILE A 91 -1.31 4.27 4.84
C ILE A 91 -2.20 4.88 3.75
N LEU A 92 -2.89 5.97 4.08
CA LEU A 92 -3.68 6.72 3.11
C LEU A 92 -2.76 7.60 2.26
N LEU A 93 -2.86 7.48 0.93
CA LEU A 93 -2.14 8.34 -0.01
C LEU A 93 -2.87 9.66 -0.31
N ARG A 94 -4.16 9.77 0.08
CA ARG A 94 -4.99 10.97 -0.10
C ARG A 94 -5.86 11.20 1.13
N ASN A 95 -6.17 12.48 1.41
CA ASN A 95 -7.11 12.83 2.46
C ASN A 95 -8.53 12.49 2.01
N LEU A 96 -9.26 11.72 2.82
CA LEU A 96 -10.64 11.33 2.54
C LEU A 96 -11.62 12.13 3.41
N ASN A 97 -11.29 12.32 4.70
CA ASN A 97 -12.14 13.04 5.65
C ASN A 97 -11.32 13.68 6.78
N PRO A 98 -10.73 14.87 6.55
CA PRO A 98 -9.95 15.56 7.57
C PRO A 98 -10.80 15.94 8.80
N PRO A 99 -10.27 15.83 10.04
CA PRO A 99 -8.93 15.35 10.41
C PRO A 99 -8.87 13.84 10.70
N ARG A 100 -9.95 13.08 10.47
CA ARG A 100 -10.07 11.67 10.90
C ARG A 100 -9.44 10.67 9.93
N LEU A 101 -9.54 10.92 8.63
CA LEU A 101 -9.01 10.07 7.56
C LEU A 101 -8.14 10.91 6.63
N CYS A 102 -6.91 11.15 7.06
CA CYS A 102 -5.91 11.93 6.36
C CYS A 102 -4.67 11.10 6.05
N ILE A 103 -3.87 11.60 5.12
CA ILE A 103 -2.52 11.11 4.85
C ILE A 103 -1.74 11.13 6.17
N ALA A 104 -0.94 10.10 6.42
CA ALA A 104 -0.01 10.10 7.54
C ALA A 104 0.96 11.29 7.34
N ARG A 105 0.94 12.23 8.28
CA ARG A 105 1.89 13.34 8.32
C ARG A 105 2.90 13.04 9.41
N ASP A 106 4.16 13.29 9.10
CA ASP A 106 5.27 13.24 10.06
C ASP A 106 5.10 14.31 11.15
#